data_AF-A0A967MNR7-F1
#
_entry.id   AF-A0A967MNR7-F1
#
_cell.length_a   1.000
_cell.length_b   1.000
_cell.length_c   1.000
_cell.angle_alpha   90.00
_cell.angle_beta   90.00
_cell.angle_gamma   90.00
#
_symmetry.space_group_name_H-M   'P 1'
#
loop_
_entity.id
_entity.type
_entity.pdbx_description
1 polymer ?
#
loop_
_entity_poly.entity_id
_entity_poly.type
_entity_poly.pdbx_seq_one_letter_code
_entity_poly.pdbx_strand_id
1 'polypeptide(L)'
;EVMGQEISLPVVISPTGVQAVHPDAEVAVARAAAARGTAMGLSSFASKPIEEVVAANPKTFFQMYWMGSRDAMLKRMERARAA
;
A
#
# COMPACT_ATOMS: atom_id res chain seq x y z
N GLU A 1 -3.49 4.05 -17.40
CA GLU A 1 -2.29 3.60 -16.66
C GLU A 1 -1.82 4.72 -15.74
N VAL A 2 -1.29 4.41 -14.56
CA VAL A 2 -0.64 5.35 -13.63
C VAL A 2 0.66 4.71 -13.15
N MET A 3 1.81 5.34 -13.42
CA MET A 3 3.14 4.84 -13.00
C MET A 3 3.39 3.34 -13.36
N GLY A 4 3.01 2.90 -14.56
CA GLY A 4 3.15 1.50 -14.98
C GLY A 4 2.04 0.55 -14.51
N GLN A 5 1.10 1.02 -13.68
CA GLN A 5 -0.04 0.21 -13.20
C GLN A 5 -1.27 0.46 -14.07
N GLU A 6 -1.80 -0.59 -14.68
CA GLU A 6 -3.09 -0.53 -15.36
C GLU A 6 -4.23 -0.37 -14.33
N ILE A 7 -5.10 0.62 -14.52
CA ILE A 7 -6.27 0.85 -13.65
C ILE A 7 -7.53 1.01 -14.50
N SER A 8 -8.65 0.48 -14.02
CA SER A 8 -9.94 0.47 -14.71
C SER A 8 -10.71 1.80 -14.59
N LEU A 9 -10.36 2.65 -13.61
CA LEU A 9 -10.96 3.96 -13.36
C LEU A 9 -9.89 4.97 -12.92
N PRO A 10 -10.08 6.29 -13.16
CA PRO A 10 -9.07 7.32 -12.88
C PRO A 10 -9.04 7.74 -11.40
N VAL A 11 -9.15 6.78 -10.46
CA VAL A 11 -9.16 7.03 -9.02
C VAL A 11 -8.34 5.94 -8.32
N VAL A 12 -7.45 6.34 -7.43
CA VAL A 12 -6.59 5.47 -6.59
C VAL A 12 -6.92 5.75 -5.13
N ILE A 13 -6.88 4.72 -4.27
CA ILE A 13 -7.09 4.91 -2.83
C ILE A 13 -5.87 5.61 -2.22
N SER A 14 -6.07 6.73 -1.53
CA SER A 14 -4.98 7.48 -0.89
C SER A 14 -4.38 6.71 0.30
N PRO A 15 -3.07 6.88 0.58
CA PRO A 15 -2.43 6.24 1.71
C PRO A 15 -2.97 6.76 3.04
N THR A 16 -3.58 5.85 3.82
CA THR A 16 -4.06 6.11 5.17
C THR A 16 -3.57 4.98 6.07
N GLY A 17 -2.84 5.30 7.14
CA GLY A 17 -2.39 4.31 8.12
C GLY A 17 -3.44 4.06 9.20
N VAL A 18 -3.10 3.19 10.16
CA VAL A 18 -3.89 2.93 11.38
C VAL A 18 -5.33 2.49 11.08
N GLN A 19 -5.52 1.64 10.06
CA GLN A 19 -6.87 1.19 9.66
C GLN A 19 -7.41 0.01 10.48
N ALA A 20 -6.73 -0.37 11.57
CA ALA A 20 -7.19 -1.40 12.52
C ALA A 20 -8.49 -1.05 13.28
N VAL A 21 -9.19 0.02 12.89
CA VAL A 21 -10.60 0.27 13.24
C VAL A 21 -11.53 -0.83 12.68
N HIS A 22 -11.08 -1.59 11.70
CA HIS A 22 -11.66 -2.85 11.25
C HIS A 22 -10.62 -3.99 11.36
N PRO A 23 -10.99 -5.24 11.75
CA PRO A 23 -10.02 -6.33 11.96
C PRO A 23 -9.12 -6.65 10.75
N ASP A 24 -9.67 -6.55 9.55
CA ASP A 24 -8.94 -6.77 8.30
C ASP A 24 -8.08 -5.57 7.86
N ALA A 25 -8.34 -4.38 8.43
CA ALA A 25 -7.59 -3.14 8.19
C ALA A 25 -7.25 -2.90 6.70
N GLU A 26 -5.98 -2.61 6.38
CA GLU A 26 -5.54 -2.28 5.03
C GLU A 26 -5.73 -3.44 4.02
N VAL A 27 -5.77 -4.69 4.49
CA VAL A 27 -5.99 -5.87 3.62
C VAL A 27 -7.40 -5.86 3.04
N ALA A 28 -8.42 -5.44 3.81
CA ALA A 28 -9.77 -5.29 3.27
C ALA A 28 -9.84 -4.20 2.18
N VAL A 29 -9.13 -3.09 2.39
CA VAL A 29 -9.07 -1.99 1.42
C VAL A 29 -8.34 -2.41 0.15
N ALA A 30 -7.25 -3.16 0.28
CA ALA A 30 -6.53 -3.74 -0.87
C ALA A 30 -7.43 -4.68 -1.69
N ARG A 31 -8.15 -5.61 -1.03
CA ARG A 31 -9.12 -6.48 -1.69
C ARG A 31 -10.19 -5.69 -2.44
N ALA A 32 -10.73 -4.64 -1.81
CA ALA A 32 -11.72 -3.77 -2.43
C ALA A 32 -11.16 -3.04 -3.66
N ALA A 33 -9.94 -2.50 -3.58
CA ALA A 33 -9.27 -1.85 -4.71
C ALA A 33 -9.03 -2.82 -5.87
N ALA A 34 -8.51 -4.02 -5.58
CA ALA A 34 -8.29 -5.07 -6.56
C ALA A 34 -9.59 -5.49 -7.26
N ALA A 35 -10.67 -5.70 -6.49
CA ALA A 35 -11.99 -6.06 -7.04
C ALA A 35 -12.58 -4.97 -7.96
N ARG A 36 -12.22 -3.70 -7.73
CA ARG A 36 -12.60 -2.59 -8.62
C ARG A 36 -11.61 -2.34 -9.75
N GLY A 37 -10.49 -3.04 -9.79
CA GLY A 37 -9.47 -2.90 -10.81
C GLY A 37 -8.61 -1.65 -10.67
N THR A 38 -8.45 -1.12 -9.45
CA THR A 38 -7.61 0.06 -9.20
C THR A 38 -6.49 -0.19 -8.18
N ALA A 39 -5.55 0.74 -8.14
CA ALA A 39 -4.42 0.76 -7.22
C ALA A 39 -4.81 1.31 -5.84
N MET A 40 -3.94 1.04 -4.86
CA MET A 40 -4.03 1.60 -3.50
C MET A 40 -2.67 2.16 -3.07
N GLY A 41 -2.67 3.28 -2.36
CA GLY A 41 -1.54 3.72 -1.55
C GLY A 41 -1.56 3.07 -0.17
N LEU A 42 -0.46 2.46 0.25
CA LEU A 42 -0.25 1.94 1.60
C LEU A 42 0.64 2.90 2.40
N SER A 43 0.22 3.27 3.61
CA SER A 43 1.02 4.15 4.47
C SER A 43 2.19 3.42 5.15
N SER A 44 3.27 4.13 5.44
CA SER A 44 4.33 3.64 6.35
C SER A 44 3.84 3.32 7.77
N PHE A 45 2.67 3.87 8.16
CA PHE A 45 2.00 3.60 9.43
C PHE A 45 0.79 2.65 9.27
N ALA A 46 0.81 1.77 8.27
CA ALA A 46 -0.18 0.71 8.13
C ALA A 46 -0.20 -0.23 9.34
N SER A 47 -1.38 -0.74 9.67
CA SER A 47 -1.58 -1.72 10.74
C SER A 47 -1.28 -3.16 10.33
N LYS A 48 -1.22 -3.44 9.02
CA LYS A 48 -0.88 -4.77 8.47
C LYS A 48 0.47 -4.78 7.74
N PRO A 49 1.17 -5.93 7.69
CA PRO A 49 2.39 -6.09 6.89
C PRO A 49 2.14 -5.78 5.42
N ILE A 50 3.12 -5.15 4.76
CA ILE A 50 3.03 -4.82 3.32
C ILE A 50 2.83 -6.05 2.46
N GLU A 51 3.41 -7.19 2.85
CA GLU A 51 3.34 -8.46 2.13
C GLU A 51 1.90 -8.99 2.06
N GLU A 52 1.12 -8.84 3.13
CA GLU A 52 -0.30 -9.23 3.16
C GLU A 52 -1.16 -8.31 2.28
N VAL A 53 -0.83 -7.02 2.24
CA VAL A 53 -1.54 -6.02 1.45
C VAL A 53 -1.25 -6.21 -0.05
N VAL A 54 0.01 -6.39 -0.43
CA VAL A 54 0.42 -6.62 -1.83
C VAL A 54 -0.13 -7.96 -2.35
N ALA A 55 -0.13 -9.01 -1.51
CA ALA A 55 -0.77 -10.27 -1.87
C ALA A 55 -2.28 -10.12 -2.18
N ALA A 56 -2.96 -9.18 -1.52
CA ALA A 56 -4.36 -8.85 -1.79
C ALA A 56 -4.55 -7.89 -2.99
N ASN A 57 -3.58 -7.01 -3.27
CA ASN A 57 -3.56 -6.16 -4.46
C ASN A 57 -2.12 -5.86 -4.91
N PRO A 58 -1.65 -6.48 -6.00
CA PRO A 58 -0.32 -6.21 -6.56
C PRO A 58 -0.14 -4.76 -7.05
N LYS A 59 -1.25 -4.02 -7.27
CA LYS A 59 -1.25 -2.61 -7.67
C LYS A 59 -1.16 -1.69 -6.45
N THR A 60 -0.22 -1.98 -5.55
CA THR A 60 -0.03 -1.21 -4.31
C THR A 60 1.18 -0.28 -4.44
N PHE A 61 0.96 1.01 -4.21
CA PHE A 61 2.02 2.00 -4.05
C PHE A 61 2.36 2.15 -2.58
N PHE A 62 3.64 2.28 -2.24
CA PHE A 62 4.06 2.50 -0.86
C PHE A 62 4.36 3.96 -0.57
N GLN A 63 3.67 4.54 0.41
CA GLN A 63 3.90 5.90 0.88
C GLN A 63 4.94 5.90 2.01
N MET A 64 6.07 6.56 1.75
CA MET A 64 7.16 6.75 2.71
C MET A 64 7.00 8.06 3.48
N TYR A 65 7.20 8.04 4.80
CA TYR A 65 7.49 9.25 5.56
C TYR A 65 9.00 9.44 5.69
N TRP A 66 9.48 10.66 5.51
CA TRP A 66 10.88 11.01 5.74
C TRP A 66 11.17 11.07 7.25
N MET A 67 11.45 9.92 7.85
CA MET A 67 11.61 9.77 9.29
C MET A 67 12.71 8.77 9.63
N GLY A 68 13.52 9.09 10.63
CA GLY A 68 14.63 8.26 11.09
C GLY A 68 15.91 8.47 10.27
N SER A 69 16.82 7.50 10.32
CA SER A 69 18.06 7.54 9.55
C SER A 69 17.86 7.15 8.09
N ARG A 70 18.79 7.55 7.24
CA ARG A 70 18.83 7.15 5.82
C ARG A 70 18.74 5.63 5.67
N ASP A 71 19.51 4.88 6.46
CA ASP A 71 19.55 3.42 6.37
C ASP A 71 18.22 2.77 6.78
N ALA A 72 17.51 3.34 7.76
CA ALA A 72 16.19 2.85 8.14
C ALA A 72 15.16 3.09 7.02
N MET A 73 15.20 4.26 6.38
CA MET A 73 14.35 4.56 5.23
C MET A 73 14.65 3.64 4.03
N LEU A 74 15.93 3.41 3.73
CA LEU A 74 16.34 2.48 2.68
C LEU A 74 15.86 1.05 2.94
N LYS A 75 16.04 0.52 4.16
CA LYS A 75 15.55 -0.82 4.53
C LYS A 75 14.05 -0.95 4.33
N ARG A 76 13.28 0.08 4.71
CA ARG A 76 11.81 0.08 4.54
C ARG A 76 11.42 0.16 3.06
N MET A 77 12.12 0.95 2.25
CA MET A 77 11.89 1.06 0.82
C MET A 77 12.21 -0.25 0.09
N GLU A 78 13.33 -0.91 0.42
CA GLU A 78 13.69 -2.20 -0.17
C GLU A 78 12.70 -3.30 0.21
N ARG A 79 12.24 -3.33 1.48
CA ARG A 79 11.17 -4.25 1.89
C ARG A 79 9.90 -4.03 1.08
N ALA A 80 9.51 -2.76 0.87
CA ALA A 80 8.34 -2.43 0.08
C ALA A 80 8.48 -2.76 -1.41
N ARG A 81 9.70 -2.67 -1.95
CA ARG A 81 10.00 -3.03 -3.34
C ARG A 81 10.01 -4.55 -3.57
N ALA A 82 10.40 -5.32 -2.56
CA ALA A 82 10.52 -6.77 -2.63
C ALA A 82 9.20 -7.52 -2.34
N ALA A 83 8.26 -6.87 -1.68
CA ALA A 83 6.91 -7.38 -1.43
C ALA A 83 6.07 -7.37 -2.71
#